data_AF-A0A9P8ZIX4-F1
#
_entry.id   AF-A0A9P8ZIX4-F1
#
_cell.length_a   1.000
_cell.length_b   1.000
_cell.length_c   1.000
_cell.angle_alpha   90.00
_cell.angle_beta   90.00
_cell.angle_gamma   90.00
#
_symmetry.space_group_name_H-M   'P 1'
#
loop_
_entity.id
_entity.type
_entity.pdbx_description
1 polymer ?
#
loop_
_entity_poly.entity_id
_entity_poly.type
_entity_poly.pdbx_seq_one_letter_code
_entity_poly.pdbx_strand_id
1 'polypeptide(L)'
;MKATYFCLSALVQLAAAASSPPSGSITVGPSGSGAKYTSLTSALADTSSNVIFVYSGTYTGQTLISRANVTIYGQSSNAKAYSSNTVTFTNSRSASDAGSNDASGTIRIAAAANNVKLYNLIIANTYGTTSNHVQAIALSVLSTGNFACYACSLKGKQFYGLSYIEGTTDFIFGQRSSIWIYGSTIQAIGPSSTSTVHITASGRETDDSNWYVFDHSTIQGTGSVDLGRPWRDHARVVYQYCSLGSAVIAAGWREWSSSDPNTEYVYYGEYSNTGAGAWKSGRASFATLMTSPVSITTVLGSTSWIDSAYLTTDTSTSSSSSSSSSSSSSSSSSSSSGGSGCTTAKWGQCGGSGFTGCTTCEAGSTCTYSNDFYSQCL
;
A
#
# COMPACT_ATOMS: atom_id res chain seq x y z
N MET A 1 4.08 -34.09 9.88
CA MET A 1 3.78 -33.63 8.51
C MET A 1 2.27 -33.39 8.36
N LYS A 2 1.77 -32.16 8.61
CA LYS A 2 0.34 -31.81 8.39
C LYS A 2 0.05 -30.30 8.24
N ALA A 3 1.08 -29.44 8.12
CA ALA A 3 0.92 -27.98 8.09
C ALA A 3 0.91 -27.36 6.68
N THR A 4 1.38 -28.08 5.65
CA THR A 4 1.68 -27.48 4.33
C THR A 4 0.48 -27.37 3.39
N TYR A 5 -0.60 -28.12 3.62
CA TYR A 5 -1.72 -28.21 2.68
C TYR A 5 -2.76 -27.08 2.80
N PHE A 6 -2.85 -26.41 3.94
CA PHE A 6 -3.90 -25.40 4.19
C PHE A 6 -3.62 -24.04 3.52
N CYS A 7 -2.35 -23.70 3.27
CA CYS A 7 -1.97 -22.43 2.64
C CYS A 7 -2.23 -22.47 1.12
N LEU A 8 -1.92 -23.59 0.47
CA LEU A 8 -2.05 -23.75 -0.98
C LEU A 8 -3.51 -23.67 -1.45
N SER A 9 -4.45 -24.25 -0.70
CA SER A 9 -5.88 -24.21 -1.03
C SER A 9 -6.48 -22.81 -0.98
N ALA A 10 -6.08 -22.01 0.02
CA ALA A 10 -6.54 -20.62 0.14
C ALA A 10 -6.00 -19.75 -1.01
N LEU A 11 -4.71 -19.85 -1.32
CA LEU A 11 -4.09 -19.13 -2.44
C LEU A 11 -4.74 -19.47 -3.80
N VAL A 12 -5.06 -20.74 -4.05
CA VAL A 12 -5.73 -21.18 -5.28
C VAL A 12 -7.16 -20.65 -5.38
N GLN A 13 -7.94 -20.70 -4.29
CA GLN A 13 -9.28 -20.08 -4.27
C GLN A 13 -9.24 -18.58 -4.55
N LEU A 14 -8.24 -17.89 -4.00
CA LEU A 14 -8.13 -16.44 -4.12
C LEU A 14 -7.73 -16.00 -5.54
N ALA A 15 -6.75 -16.67 -6.16
CA ALA A 15 -6.34 -16.41 -7.53
C ALA A 15 -7.46 -16.70 -8.55
N ALA A 16 -8.28 -17.72 -8.28
CA ALA A 16 -9.47 -18.02 -9.10
C ALA A 16 -10.56 -16.94 -8.98
N ALA A 17 -10.79 -16.42 -7.77
CA ALA A 17 -11.81 -15.40 -7.49
C ALA A 17 -11.46 -14.01 -8.03
N ALA A 18 -10.17 -13.69 -8.20
CA ALA A 18 -9.73 -12.43 -8.82
C ALA A 18 -9.70 -12.49 -10.36
N SER A 19 -9.46 -13.66 -10.96
CA SER A 19 -9.37 -13.80 -12.41
C SER A 19 -10.71 -14.06 -13.11
N SER A 20 -11.69 -14.62 -12.39
CA SER A 20 -13.01 -14.98 -12.92
C SER A 20 -14.11 -14.89 -11.85
N PRO A 21 -15.40 -14.71 -12.22
CA PRO A 21 -16.49 -14.62 -11.26
C PRO A 21 -16.61 -15.89 -10.39
N PRO A 22 -16.59 -15.78 -9.05
CA PRO A 22 -16.95 -16.88 -8.17
C PRO A 22 -18.36 -17.41 -8.47
N SER A 23 -18.58 -18.71 -8.31
CA SER A 23 -19.91 -19.32 -8.47
C SER A 23 -20.94 -18.65 -7.55
N GLY A 24 -22.08 -18.24 -8.11
CA GLY A 24 -23.13 -17.52 -7.37
C GLY A 24 -22.81 -16.06 -7.04
N SER A 25 -21.77 -15.47 -7.63
CA SER A 25 -21.52 -14.02 -7.53
C SER A 25 -22.45 -13.22 -8.45
N ILE A 26 -22.78 -11.99 -8.03
CA ILE A 26 -23.40 -10.98 -8.88
C ILE A 26 -22.30 -10.36 -9.76
N THR A 27 -22.50 -10.28 -11.07
CA THR A 27 -21.50 -9.73 -11.99
C THR A 27 -21.80 -8.28 -12.39
N VAL A 28 -20.77 -7.43 -12.33
CA VAL A 28 -20.76 -6.04 -12.81
C VAL A 28 -19.75 -5.93 -13.94
N GLY A 29 -20.11 -5.26 -15.04
CA GLY A 29 -19.23 -5.18 -16.22
C GLY A 29 -19.71 -4.14 -17.25
N PRO A 30 -18.83 -3.65 -18.13
CA PRO A 30 -19.25 -2.81 -19.25
C PRO A 30 -20.21 -3.56 -20.19
N SER A 31 -21.02 -2.83 -20.96
CA SER A 31 -21.91 -3.43 -21.97
C SER A 31 -21.14 -4.37 -22.92
N GLY A 32 -21.64 -5.59 -23.10
CA GLY A 32 -20.97 -6.62 -23.89
C GLY A 32 -20.03 -7.56 -23.11
N SER A 33 -19.74 -7.29 -21.84
CA SER A 33 -18.94 -8.18 -20.97
C SER A 33 -19.63 -9.49 -20.55
N GLY A 34 -20.94 -9.62 -20.79
CA GLY A 34 -21.76 -10.71 -20.24
C GLY A 34 -22.14 -10.56 -18.77
N ALA A 35 -21.78 -9.43 -18.13
CA ALA A 35 -22.19 -9.13 -16.76
C ALA A 35 -23.70 -8.86 -16.63
N LYS A 36 -24.26 -9.19 -15.45
CA LYS A 36 -25.68 -8.97 -15.14
C LYS A 36 -26.02 -7.47 -14.96
N TYR A 37 -25.08 -6.68 -14.45
CA TYR A 37 -25.25 -5.25 -14.19
C TYR A 37 -24.13 -4.42 -14.82
N THR A 38 -24.45 -3.19 -15.22
CA THR A 38 -23.48 -2.22 -15.78
C THR A 38 -22.91 -1.26 -14.74
N SER A 39 -23.42 -1.28 -13.50
CA SER A 39 -22.96 -0.42 -12.41
C SER A 39 -22.95 -1.15 -11.07
N LEU A 40 -22.02 -0.79 -10.19
CA LEU A 40 -21.98 -1.37 -8.85
C LEU A 40 -23.20 -0.96 -8.01
N THR A 41 -23.72 0.27 -8.20
CA THR A 41 -24.97 0.73 -7.56
C THR A 41 -26.17 -0.16 -7.88
N SER A 42 -26.34 -0.60 -9.13
CA SER A 42 -27.44 -1.50 -9.49
C SER A 42 -27.23 -2.93 -8.98
N ALA A 43 -26.00 -3.43 -8.97
CA ALA A 43 -25.66 -4.73 -8.36
C ALA A 43 -25.82 -4.74 -6.83
N LEU A 44 -25.57 -3.64 -6.12
CA LEU A 44 -25.76 -3.54 -4.67
C LEU A 44 -27.24 -3.58 -4.24
N ALA A 45 -28.18 -3.31 -5.15
CA ALA A 45 -29.60 -3.52 -4.93
C ALA A 45 -30.02 -5.01 -5.06
N ASP A 46 -29.23 -5.84 -5.75
CA ASP A 46 -29.47 -7.27 -5.87
C ASP A 46 -29.00 -8.01 -4.61
N THR A 47 -29.94 -8.64 -3.91
CA THR A 47 -29.71 -9.36 -2.65
C THR A 47 -29.56 -10.87 -2.82
N SER A 48 -29.57 -11.39 -4.06
CA SER A 48 -29.36 -12.81 -4.36
C SER A 48 -27.98 -13.33 -3.97
N SER A 49 -26.99 -12.43 -3.82
CA SER A 49 -25.66 -12.75 -3.29
C SER A 49 -25.11 -11.58 -2.48
N ASN A 50 -24.14 -11.88 -1.61
CA ASN A 50 -23.27 -10.88 -0.98
C ASN A 50 -21.88 -10.84 -1.65
N VAL A 51 -21.62 -11.69 -2.64
CA VAL A 51 -20.38 -11.67 -3.43
C VAL A 51 -20.65 -10.98 -4.76
N ILE A 52 -19.86 -9.95 -5.06
CA ILE A 52 -19.91 -9.22 -6.32
C ILE A 52 -18.56 -9.39 -7.04
N PHE A 53 -18.58 -9.77 -8.31
CA PHE A 53 -17.41 -9.75 -9.17
C PHE A 53 -17.55 -8.59 -10.17
N VAL A 54 -16.51 -7.78 -10.31
CA VAL A 54 -16.46 -6.64 -11.21
C VAL A 54 -15.45 -6.93 -12.31
N TYR A 55 -15.91 -7.01 -13.55
CA TYR A 55 -15.05 -7.15 -14.73
C TYR A 55 -14.22 -5.89 -14.97
N SER A 56 -13.08 -6.07 -15.62
CA SER A 56 -12.15 -5.04 -16.06
C SER A 56 -12.86 -3.85 -16.71
N GLY A 57 -12.49 -2.63 -16.31
CA GLY A 57 -13.09 -1.40 -16.84
C GLY A 57 -13.05 -0.23 -15.87
N THR A 58 -13.48 0.93 -16.38
CA THR A 58 -13.60 2.17 -15.60
C THR A 58 -15.07 2.50 -15.35
N TYR A 59 -15.42 2.68 -14.08
CA TYR A 59 -16.76 2.94 -13.59
C TYR A 59 -16.82 4.34 -12.97
N THR A 60 -17.46 5.27 -13.69
CA THR A 60 -17.51 6.68 -13.29
C THR A 60 -18.73 6.97 -12.40
N GLY A 61 -18.50 7.67 -11.30
CA GLY A 61 -19.54 8.15 -10.38
C GLY A 61 -19.31 7.69 -8.94
N GLN A 62 -20.32 7.90 -8.09
CA GLN A 62 -20.25 7.55 -6.66
C GLN A 62 -21.07 6.31 -6.34
N THR A 63 -20.53 5.43 -5.50
CA THR A 63 -21.22 4.24 -4.99
C THR A 63 -21.32 4.29 -3.47
N LEU A 64 -22.51 3.97 -2.93
CA LEU A 64 -22.72 3.76 -1.50
C LEU A 64 -23.01 2.28 -1.22
N ILE A 65 -22.13 1.62 -0.47
CA ILE A 65 -22.34 0.28 0.07
C ILE A 65 -23.00 0.43 1.44
N SER A 66 -24.30 0.14 1.49
CA SER A 66 -25.14 0.26 2.69
C SER A 66 -25.40 -1.06 3.42
N ARG A 67 -25.03 -2.19 2.81
CA ARG A 67 -25.28 -3.56 3.29
C ARG A 67 -24.02 -4.17 3.90
N ALA A 68 -24.19 -4.86 5.03
CA ALA A 68 -23.13 -5.62 5.69
C ALA A 68 -22.76 -6.91 4.93
N ASN A 69 -21.57 -7.46 5.20
CA ASN A 69 -21.03 -8.70 4.65
C ASN A 69 -20.80 -8.72 3.12
N VAL A 70 -20.87 -7.58 2.44
CA VAL A 70 -20.59 -7.49 1.00
C VAL A 70 -19.10 -7.73 0.73
N THR A 71 -18.81 -8.67 -0.15
CA THR A 71 -17.46 -8.91 -0.67
C THR A 71 -17.42 -8.55 -2.15
N ILE A 72 -16.48 -7.69 -2.55
CA ILE A 72 -16.31 -7.24 -3.94
C ILE A 72 -14.92 -7.65 -4.44
N TYR A 73 -14.89 -8.45 -5.50
CA TYR A 73 -13.69 -8.81 -6.24
C TYR A 73 -13.60 -7.99 -7.52
N GLY A 74 -12.55 -7.18 -7.67
CA GLY A 74 -12.16 -6.64 -8.96
C GLY A 74 -11.40 -7.67 -9.78
N GLN A 75 -11.64 -7.69 -11.09
CA GLN A 75 -10.84 -8.50 -12.00
C GLN A 75 -9.36 -8.09 -11.93
N SER A 76 -8.49 -9.08 -11.77
CA SER A 76 -7.04 -8.93 -11.73
C SER A 76 -6.36 -10.22 -12.21
N SER A 77 -5.19 -10.08 -12.84
CA SER A 77 -4.31 -11.21 -13.17
C SER A 77 -3.49 -11.71 -11.97
N ASN A 78 -3.42 -10.96 -10.87
CA ASN A 78 -2.73 -11.36 -9.64
C ASN A 78 -3.42 -10.76 -8.40
N ALA A 79 -4.10 -11.61 -7.62
CA ALA A 79 -4.83 -11.21 -6.42
C ALA A 79 -3.95 -10.52 -5.34
N LYS A 80 -2.65 -10.84 -5.27
CA LYS A 80 -1.70 -10.29 -4.28
C LYS A 80 -0.92 -9.06 -4.78
N ALA A 81 -1.15 -8.57 -6.01
CA ALA A 81 -0.43 -7.42 -6.57
C ALA A 81 -1.38 -6.31 -7.03
N TYR A 82 -1.37 -5.16 -6.34
CA TYR A 82 -2.18 -4.00 -6.70
C TYR A 82 -1.91 -3.47 -8.12
N SER A 83 -0.70 -3.69 -8.65
CA SER A 83 -0.28 -3.33 -10.01
C SER A 83 -0.97 -4.17 -11.10
N SER A 84 -1.66 -5.24 -10.73
CA SER A 84 -2.45 -6.08 -11.64
C SER A 84 -3.96 -5.81 -11.60
N ASN A 85 -4.40 -4.83 -10.79
CA ASN A 85 -5.81 -4.44 -10.74
C ASN A 85 -6.24 -3.77 -12.05
N THR A 86 -7.37 -4.20 -12.63
CA THR A 86 -7.89 -3.61 -13.90
C THR A 86 -9.29 -3.01 -13.77
N VAL A 87 -9.79 -2.89 -12.53
CA VAL A 87 -11.09 -2.30 -12.20
C VAL A 87 -10.89 -0.96 -11.52
N THR A 88 -11.34 0.12 -12.16
CA THR A 88 -11.20 1.49 -11.66
C THR A 88 -12.56 2.08 -11.36
N PHE A 89 -12.84 2.36 -10.08
CA PHE A 89 -13.92 3.25 -9.68
C PHE A 89 -13.36 4.67 -9.58
N THR A 90 -13.96 5.61 -10.32
CA THR A 90 -13.47 7.00 -10.39
C THR A 90 -14.58 8.03 -10.31
N ASN A 91 -14.28 9.17 -9.71
CA ASN A 91 -15.13 10.35 -9.70
C ASN A 91 -14.25 11.61 -9.66
N SER A 92 -14.82 12.79 -9.88
CA SER A 92 -14.13 14.06 -9.68
C SER A 92 -15.05 14.99 -8.89
N ARG A 93 -14.92 15.00 -7.56
CA ARG A 93 -15.81 15.78 -6.68
C ARG A 93 -15.14 16.16 -5.36
N SER A 94 -15.20 17.44 -4.99
CA SER A 94 -14.73 17.92 -3.70
C SER A 94 -15.76 17.75 -2.57
N ALA A 95 -15.31 17.88 -1.33
CA ALA A 95 -16.15 17.96 -0.14
C ALA A 95 -17.03 19.21 -0.13
N SER A 96 -16.54 20.34 -0.66
CA SER A 96 -17.34 21.56 -0.86
C SER A 96 -18.51 21.34 -1.82
N ASP A 97 -18.28 20.66 -2.95
CA ASP A 97 -19.32 20.37 -3.96
C ASP A 97 -20.26 19.22 -3.52
N ALA A 98 -19.86 18.45 -2.50
CA ALA A 98 -20.62 17.34 -1.94
C ALA A 98 -21.35 17.67 -0.63
N GLY A 99 -21.04 18.82 -0.01
CA GLY A 99 -21.57 19.23 1.29
C GLY A 99 -20.94 18.52 2.51
N SER A 100 -20.06 17.53 2.31
CA SER A 100 -19.25 16.93 3.38
C SER A 100 -18.07 16.11 2.85
N ASN A 101 -17.11 15.84 3.73
CA ASN A 101 -16.01 14.90 3.50
C ASN A 101 -16.52 13.54 3.01
N ASP A 102 -17.40 12.88 3.77
CA ASP A 102 -17.97 11.57 3.37
C ASP A 102 -18.61 11.64 1.99
N ALA A 103 -19.49 12.61 1.77
CA ALA A 103 -20.25 12.73 0.53
C ALA A 103 -19.37 12.97 -0.72
N SER A 104 -18.10 13.33 -0.58
CA SER A 104 -17.15 13.40 -1.71
C SER A 104 -16.61 12.03 -2.15
N GLY A 105 -16.73 10.99 -1.31
CA GLY A 105 -16.20 9.65 -1.56
C GLY A 105 -16.69 9.02 -2.87
N THR A 106 -15.74 8.56 -3.71
CA THR A 106 -16.04 7.75 -4.91
C THR A 106 -16.70 6.42 -4.52
N ILE A 107 -16.12 5.71 -3.55
CA ILE A 107 -16.81 4.63 -2.83
C ILE A 107 -17.03 5.06 -1.38
N ARG A 108 -18.24 4.80 -0.87
CA ARG A 108 -18.63 5.10 0.50
C ARG A 108 -19.19 3.85 1.15
N ILE A 109 -18.74 3.55 2.36
CA ILE A 109 -19.23 2.43 3.18
C ILE A 109 -20.05 3.01 4.34
N ALA A 110 -21.34 2.73 4.39
CA ALA A 110 -22.24 3.28 5.39
C ALA A 110 -21.94 2.77 6.80
N ALA A 111 -22.41 3.48 7.83
CA ALA A 111 -22.19 3.13 9.24
C ALA A 111 -22.65 1.72 9.63
N ALA A 112 -23.72 1.21 8.99
CA ALA A 112 -24.25 -0.14 9.22
C ALA A 112 -23.62 -1.23 8.32
N ALA A 113 -22.80 -0.86 7.33
CA ALA A 113 -22.22 -1.78 6.35
C ALA A 113 -20.97 -2.48 6.90
N ASN A 114 -21.15 -3.27 7.96
CA ASN A 114 -20.09 -3.98 8.67
C ASN A 114 -19.62 -5.21 7.90
N ASN A 115 -18.37 -5.63 8.12
CA ASN A 115 -17.73 -6.79 7.48
C ASN A 115 -17.72 -6.71 5.94
N VAL A 116 -17.57 -5.51 5.38
CA VAL A 116 -17.35 -5.33 3.94
C VAL A 116 -15.89 -5.62 3.60
N LYS A 117 -15.68 -6.33 2.49
CA LYS A 117 -14.36 -6.68 1.97
C LYS A 117 -14.22 -6.25 0.52
N LEU A 118 -13.18 -5.49 0.21
CA LEU A 118 -12.84 -5.07 -1.15
C LEU A 118 -11.51 -5.73 -1.55
N TYR A 119 -11.46 -6.29 -2.76
CA TYR A 119 -10.28 -6.97 -3.31
C TYR A 119 -9.98 -6.41 -4.71
N ASN A 120 -8.72 -6.08 -4.97
CA ASN A 120 -8.21 -5.77 -6.32
C ASN A 120 -8.90 -4.61 -7.05
N LEU A 121 -9.28 -3.56 -6.32
CA LEU A 121 -9.90 -2.35 -6.85
C LEU A 121 -8.93 -1.16 -6.88
N ILE A 122 -8.94 -0.41 -7.98
CA ILE A 122 -8.46 0.97 -8.02
C ILE A 122 -9.66 1.85 -7.65
N ILE A 123 -9.50 2.73 -6.65
CA ILE A 123 -10.53 3.68 -6.22
C ILE A 123 -9.88 5.06 -6.23
N ALA A 124 -10.36 5.96 -7.08
CA ALA A 124 -9.77 7.28 -7.30
C ALA A 124 -10.81 8.40 -7.15
N ASN A 125 -10.36 9.55 -6.67
CA ASN A 125 -11.07 10.82 -6.83
C ASN A 125 -10.12 11.80 -7.52
N THR A 126 -10.41 12.12 -8.78
CA THR A 126 -9.51 12.85 -9.69
C THR A 126 -9.77 14.36 -9.69
N TYR A 127 -10.40 14.90 -8.63
CA TYR A 127 -10.63 16.34 -8.49
C TYR A 127 -9.32 17.15 -8.50
N GLY A 128 -8.23 16.55 -8.01
CA GLY A 128 -6.89 17.14 -8.01
C GLY A 128 -6.68 18.19 -6.92
N THR A 129 -5.53 18.86 -6.97
CA THR A 129 -5.18 19.93 -6.01
C THR A 129 -5.61 21.28 -6.56
N THR A 130 -6.36 22.05 -5.76
CA THR A 130 -6.74 23.44 -6.07
C THR A 130 -6.08 24.41 -5.10
N SER A 131 -6.01 25.69 -5.46
CA SER A 131 -5.45 26.76 -4.61
C SER A 131 -6.07 26.84 -3.22
N ASN A 132 -7.33 26.42 -3.11
CA ASN A 132 -8.14 26.53 -1.90
C ASN A 132 -8.06 25.27 -1.01
N HIS A 133 -7.24 24.28 -1.38
CA HIS A 133 -6.91 23.09 -0.58
C HIS A 133 -8.15 22.31 -0.08
N VAL A 134 -9.11 22.06 -0.98
CA VAL A 134 -10.35 21.32 -0.66
C VAL A 134 -10.13 19.80 -0.62
N GLN A 135 -10.81 19.10 0.29
CA GLN A 135 -10.76 17.64 0.37
C GLN A 135 -11.51 17.00 -0.81
N ALA A 136 -11.02 15.87 -1.31
CA ALA A 136 -11.68 15.05 -2.32
C ALA A 136 -11.39 13.57 -2.03
N ILE A 137 -12.35 12.85 -1.42
CA ILE A 137 -12.12 11.50 -0.91
C ILE A 137 -12.31 10.45 -2.02
N ALA A 138 -11.40 9.49 -2.12
CA ALA A 138 -11.57 8.31 -2.97
C ALA A 138 -12.42 7.22 -2.29
N LEU A 139 -12.05 6.78 -1.09
CA LEU A 139 -12.83 5.84 -0.28
C LEU A 139 -13.10 6.40 1.12
N SER A 140 -14.38 6.56 1.45
CA SER A 140 -14.89 6.92 2.78
C SER A 140 -15.49 5.70 3.47
N VAL A 141 -15.15 5.47 4.74
CA VAL A 141 -15.78 4.40 5.54
C VAL A 141 -16.28 4.96 6.87
N LEU A 142 -17.60 4.91 7.04
CA LEU A 142 -18.28 5.25 8.27
C LEU A 142 -18.65 4.01 9.10
N SER A 143 -18.45 2.80 8.57
CA SER A 143 -18.71 1.54 9.28
C SER A 143 -17.97 1.49 10.62
N THR A 144 -18.71 1.16 11.68
CA THR A 144 -18.19 1.01 13.04
C THR A 144 -17.71 -0.41 13.35
N GLY A 145 -18.02 -1.37 12.46
CA GLY A 145 -17.51 -2.73 12.52
C GLY A 145 -16.22 -2.92 11.73
N ASN A 146 -15.93 -4.17 11.41
CA ASN A 146 -14.76 -4.55 10.61
C ASN A 146 -14.93 -4.14 9.14
N PHE A 147 -13.87 -3.67 8.49
CA PHE A 147 -13.78 -3.58 7.03
C PHE A 147 -12.36 -3.94 6.58
N ALA A 148 -12.21 -4.54 5.41
CA ALA A 148 -10.90 -4.84 4.84
C ALA A 148 -10.79 -4.41 3.37
N CYS A 149 -9.64 -3.84 3.02
CA CYS A 149 -9.21 -3.64 1.65
C CYS A 149 -7.95 -4.49 1.39
N TYR A 150 -8.00 -5.33 0.37
CA TYR A 150 -6.88 -6.16 -0.06
C TYR A 150 -6.45 -5.72 -1.45
N ALA A 151 -5.19 -5.28 -1.58
CA ALA A 151 -4.69 -4.61 -2.76
C ALA A 151 -5.53 -3.39 -3.20
N CYS A 152 -6.04 -2.58 -2.25
CA CYS A 152 -6.83 -1.35 -2.49
C CYS A 152 -6.72 -0.30 -1.36
N SER A 153 -7.27 0.91 -1.54
CA SER A 153 -6.84 2.15 -0.86
C SER A 153 -7.89 2.81 0.07
N LEU A 154 -7.56 3.11 1.37
CA LEU A 154 -8.30 3.92 2.41
C LEU A 154 -9.55 3.28 3.11
N LYS A 155 -10.11 3.71 4.27
CA LYS A 155 -9.58 3.97 5.65
C LYS A 155 -10.61 3.64 6.76
N GLY A 156 -10.18 3.16 7.95
CA GLY A 156 -10.96 3.20 9.22
C GLY A 156 -10.61 2.08 10.22
N LYS A 157 -11.55 1.40 10.91
CA LYS A 157 -11.19 0.32 11.88
C LYS A 157 -10.75 -1.01 11.21
N GLN A 158 -9.70 -0.94 10.40
CA GLN A 158 -9.64 -1.60 9.09
C GLN A 158 -8.27 -2.11 8.71
N PHE A 159 -8.28 -3.18 7.91
CA PHE A 159 -7.08 -3.81 7.39
C PHE A 159 -6.81 -3.40 5.94
N TYR A 160 -5.56 -3.03 5.64
CA TYR A 160 -5.03 -2.81 4.28
C TYR A 160 -3.89 -3.77 4.05
N GLY A 161 -4.07 -4.76 3.18
CA GLY A 161 -3.03 -5.75 2.89
C GLY A 161 -2.54 -5.64 1.46
N LEU A 162 -1.23 -5.48 1.28
CA LEU A 162 -0.58 -5.44 -0.05
C LEU A 162 -1.17 -4.34 -0.96
N SER A 163 -1.47 -3.19 -0.37
CA SER A 163 -2.16 -2.07 -1.01
C SER A 163 -1.21 -1.00 -1.53
N TYR A 164 -1.73 -0.12 -2.40
CA TYR A 164 -1.11 1.14 -2.77
C TYR A 164 -2.04 2.29 -2.36
N ILE A 165 -1.51 3.26 -1.63
CA ILE A 165 -2.25 4.43 -1.15
C ILE A 165 -1.44 5.69 -1.47
N GLU A 166 -2.03 6.63 -2.20
CA GLU A 166 -1.35 7.87 -2.61
C GLU A 166 -2.13 9.13 -2.22
N GLY A 167 -1.40 10.25 -2.09
CA GLY A 167 -2.00 11.56 -1.85
C GLY A 167 -0.99 12.65 -1.48
N THR A 168 -1.53 13.85 -1.23
CA THR A 168 -0.77 15.09 -0.94
C THR A 168 -0.87 15.48 0.54
N THR A 169 -2.03 15.97 0.97
CA THR A 169 -2.25 16.50 2.33
C THR A 169 -3.28 15.66 3.06
N ASP A 170 -2.92 15.22 4.27
CA ASP A 170 -3.76 14.50 5.22
C ASP A 170 -4.42 13.25 4.63
N PHE A 171 -3.86 12.65 3.58
CA PHE A 171 -4.55 11.59 2.83
C PHE A 171 -4.82 10.34 3.70
N ILE A 172 -4.10 10.21 4.82
CA ILE A 172 -4.17 9.40 6.05
C ILE A 172 -5.08 9.83 7.23
N PHE A 173 -6.27 10.43 7.05
CA PHE A 173 -7.05 11.06 8.16
C PHE A 173 -8.33 10.35 8.66
N GLY A 174 -8.72 10.60 9.92
CA GLY A 174 -9.98 10.13 10.55
C GLY A 174 -9.92 10.18 12.10
N GLN A 175 -11.04 9.95 12.80
CA GLN A 175 -11.15 10.22 14.25
C GLN A 175 -11.37 9.00 15.18
N ARG A 176 -12.17 8.00 14.77
CA ARG A 176 -12.83 7.03 15.68
C ARG A 176 -12.53 5.55 15.37
N SER A 177 -11.32 5.24 14.91
CA SER A 177 -11.07 3.96 14.25
C SER A 177 -9.62 3.52 14.29
N SER A 178 -9.37 2.21 14.36
CA SER A 178 -8.03 1.62 14.31
C SER A 178 -7.64 1.10 12.92
N ILE A 179 -6.75 1.75 12.17
CA ILE A 179 -6.18 1.17 10.93
C ILE A 179 -4.98 0.27 11.24
N TRP A 180 -4.90 -0.85 10.53
CA TRP A 180 -3.69 -1.64 10.35
C TRP A 180 -3.37 -1.72 8.85
N ILE A 181 -2.26 -1.14 8.45
CA ILE A 181 -1.78 -1.15 7.06
C ILE A 181 -0.54 -2.05 7.01
N TYR A 182 -0.63 -3.15 6.25
CA TYR A 182 0.38 -4.20 6.17
C TYR A 182 0.93 -4.35 4.75
N GLY A 183 2.26 -4.46 4.63
CA GLY A 183 2.93 -4.82 3.37
C GLY A 183 2.60 -3.89 2.20
N SER A 184 2.26 -2.63 2.48
CA SER A 184 1.65 -1.70 1.51
C SER A 184 2.61 -0.59 1.11
N THR A 185 2.41 -0.02 -0.08
CA THR A 185 3.14 1.17 -0.55
C THR A 185 2.33 2.42 -0.26
N ILE A 186 2.92 3.36 0.47
CA ILE A 186 2.37 4.68 0.76
C ILE A 186 3.15 5.69 -0.07
N GLN A 187 2.49 6.25 -1.09
CA GLN A 187 3.06 7.21 -2.02
C GLN A 187 2.64 8.64 -1.65
N ALA A 188 3.55 9.35 -0.99
CA ALA A 188 3.47 10.79 -0.80
C ALA A 188 3.72 11.51 -2.14
N ILE A 189 2.86 12.45 -2.51
CA ILE A 189 2.97 13.24 -3.75
C ILE A 189 3.09 14.72 -3.38
N GLY A 190 4.27 15.30 -3.62
CA GLY A 190 4.50 16.74 -3.59
C GLY A 190 4.77 17.27 -5.00
N PRO A 191 4.07 18.31 -5.49
CA PRO A 191 4.31 18.88 -6.83
C PRO A 191 5.69 19.55 -6.98
N SER A 192 6.39 19.81 -5.87
CA SER A 192 7.79 20.20 -5.82
C SER A 192 8.51 19.52 -4.65
N SER A 193 9.85 19.53 -4.64
CA SER A 193 10.66 19.07 -3.49
C SER A 193 10.43 19.88 -2.21
N THR A 194 9.95 21.11 -2.33
CA THR A 194 9.61 22.01 -1.20
C THR A 194 8.15 21.91 -0.74
N SER A 195 7.30 21.20 -1.51
CA SER A 195 5.90 21.01 -1.15
C SER A 195 5.81 20.22 0.15
N THR A 196 5.11 20.76 1.15
CA THR A 196 4.80 20.00 2.36
C THR A 196 3.74 18.94 2.05
N VAL A 197 3.97 17.72 2.50
CA VAL A 197 3.12 16.55 2.27
C VAL A 197 2.89 15.87 3.62
N HIS A 198 1.63 15.72 4.00
CA HIS A 198 1.24 15.14 5.29
C HIS A 198 0.64 13.77 5.06
N ILE A 199 1.30 12.70 5.51
CA ILE A 199 0.75 11.35 5.33
C ILE A 199 -0.47 11.18 6.23
N THR A 200 -0.32 11.23 7.56
CA THR A 200 -1.44 11.02 8.50
C THR A 200 -1.95 12.28 9.18
N ALA A 201 -3.26 12.30 9.42
CA ALA A 201 -3.93 13.28 10.27
C ALA A 201 -4.94 12.56 11.18
N SER A 202 -4.42 11.89 12.21
CA SER A 202 -5.24 11.26 13.24
C SER A 202 -5.95 12.35 14.05
N GLY A 203 -7.29 12.30 14.07
CA GLY A 203 -8.17 13.20 14.81
C GLY A 203 -8.79 12.52 16.02
N ARG A 204 -8.01 11.68 16.72
CA ARG A 204 -8.41 11.05 17.98
C ARG A 204 -8.47 12.12 19.08
N GLU A 205 -9.61 12.26 19.75
CA GLU A 205 -9.92 13.36 20.69
C GLU A 205 -9.81 12.98 22.17
N THR A 206 -9.58 11.71 22.50
CA THR A 206 -9.53 11.19 23.89
C THR A 206 -8.59 10.00 23.98
N ASP A 207 -8.24 9.56 25.20
CA ASP A 207 -7.40 8.36 25.40
C ASP A 207 -8.15 7.03 25.16
N ASP A 208 -8.82 6.89 24.01
CA ASP A 208 -9.53 5.67 23.61
C ASP A 208 -8.58 4.52 23.18
N SER A 209 -9.09 3.39 22.71
CA SER A 209 -8.27 2.26 22.24
C SER A 209 -7.90 2.30 20.74
N ASN A 210 -8.10 3.42 20.03
CA ASN A 210 -7.89 3.50 18.58
C ASN A 210 -6.41 3.74 18.20
N TRP A 211 -5.93 3.10 17.14
CA TRP A 211 -4.53 3.20 16.68
C TRP A 211 -4.44 3.31 15.17
N TYR A 212 -3.55 4.15 14.65
CA TYR A 212 -3.10 4.02 13.26
C TYR A 212 -1.75 3.29 13.25
N VAL A 213 -1.67 2.10 12.66
CA VAL A 213 -0.41 1.36 12.55
C VAL A 213 -0.10 1.00 11.10
N PHE A 214 1.11 1.33 10.68
CA PHE A 214 1.73 0.92 9.42
C PHE A 214 2.80 -0.10 9.77
N ASP A 215 2.71 -1.29 9.20
CA ASP A 215 3.52 -2.47 9.50
C ASP A 215 4.09 -3.04 8.19
N HIS A 216 5.40 -3.32 8.17
CA HIS A 216 6.12 -3.87 7.00
C HIS A 216 5.86 -3.11 5.68
N SER A 217 5.59 -1.79 5.76
CA SER A 217 5.12 -0.98 4.63
C SER A 217 6.21 -0.05 4.08
N THR A 218 6.15 0.26 2.79
CA THR A 218 7.09 1.18 2.13
C THR A 218 6.51 2.58 2.10
N ILE A 219 7.20 3.54 2.70
CA ILE A 219 6.84 4.95 2.69
C ILE A 219 7.79 5.68 1.75
N GLN A 220 7.26 6.18 0.63
CA GLN A 220 8.05 6.83 -0.42
C GLN A 220 7.33 8.06 -0.96
N GLY A 221 8.04 8.99 -1.59
CA GLY A 221 7.39 10.18 -2.11
C GLY A 221 8.29 11.26 -2.67
N THR A 222 7.65 12.35 -3.09
CA THR A 222 8.28 13.62 -3.42
C THR A 222 7.81 14.70 -2.45
N GLY A 223 8.62 15.76 -2.29
CA GLY A 223 8.33 16.85 -1.37
C GLY A 223 8.99 16.70 0.00
N SER A 224 8.57 17.57 0.91
CA SER A 224 8.93 17.60 2.32
C SER A 224 7.85 16.82 3.08
N VAL A 225 8.07 15.50 3.22
CA VAL A 225 7.06 14.55 3.71
C VAL A 225 7.19 14.40 5.22
N ASP A 226 6.07 14.57 5.95
CA ASP A 226 5.96 14.11 7.33
C ASP A 226 5.01 12.90 7.46
N LEU A 227 5.36 12.01 8.38
CA LEU A 227 4.63 10.80 8.74
C LEU A 227 3.23 11.12 9.28
N GLY A 228 3.08 12.30 9.85
CA GLY A 228 1.79 12.91 10.15
C GLY A 228 1.85 14.17 11.01
N ARG A 229 0.65 14.72 11.21
CA ARG A 229 0.34 15.84 12.11
C ARG A 229 -0.96 15.61 12.89
N PRO A 230 -1.12 16.19 14.09
CA PRO A 230 -2.24 15.87 14.97
C PRO A 230 -3.48 16.71 14.66
N TRP A 231 -4.46 16.17 13.93
CA TRP A 231 -5.74 16.87 13.74
C TRP A 231 -6.45 17.12 15.10
N ARG A 232 -6.13 16.30 16.11
CA ARG A 232 -6.54 16.43 17.51
C ARG A 232 -5.41 16.02 18.44
N ASP A 233 -5.40 16.58 19.64
CA ASP A 233 -4.36 16.48 20.67
C ASP A 233 -4.02 15.06 21.12
N HIS A 234 -4.94 14.11 21.01
CA HIS A 234 -4.75 12.69 21.34
C HIS A 234 -4.38 11.82 20.10
N ALA A 235 -3.92 12.42 19.00
CA ALA A 235 -3.52 11.70 17.79
C ALA A 235 -2.54 10.55 18.07
N ARG A 236 -2.84 9.35 17.53
CA ARG A 236 -2.02 8.14 17.75
C ARG A 236 -1.69 7.40 16.46
N VAL A 237 -0.41 7.34 16.12
CA VAL A 237 0.13 6.77 14.87
C VAL A 237 1.44 6.04 15.15
N VAL A 238 1.64 4.86 14.56
CA VAL A 238 2.87 4.07 14.63
C VAL A 238 3.30 3.64 13.23
N TYR A 239 4.60 3.79 12.93
CA TYR A 239 5.25 3.14 11.80
C TYR A 239 6.24 2.11 12.33
N GLN A 240 6.05 0.83 12.00
CA GLN A 240 6.87 -0.27 12.49
C GLN A 240 7.32 -1.21 11.36
N TYR A 241 8.60 -1.59 11.37
CA TYR A 241 9.23 -2.39 10.31
C TYR A 241 9.10 -1.78 8.89
N CYS A 242 8.83 -0.48 8.79
CA CYS A 242 8.61 0.20 7.53
C CYS A 242 9.93 0.62 6.87
N SER A 243 9.96 0.65 5.54
CA SER A 243 11.04 1.28 4.77
C SER A 243 10.69 2.73 4.51
N LEU A 244 11.36 3.68 5.16
CA LEU A 244 11.13 5.12 5.04
C LEU A 244 12.11 5.74 4.03
N GLY A 245 11.58 6.25 2.91
CA GLY A 245 12.33 6.91 1.85
C GLY A 245 12.90 8.28 2.26
N SER A 246 13.84 8.79 1.48
CA SER A 246 14.60 10.03 1.77
C SER A 246 13.76 11.32 1.77
N ALA A 247 12.52 11.29 1.30
CA ALA A 247 11.60 12.42 1.34
C ALA A 247 10.99 12.67 2.73
N VAL A 248 11.07 11.68 3.63
CA VAL A 248 10.64 11.85 5.03
C VAL A 248 11.61 12.80 5.75
N ILE A 249 11.08 13.91 6.28
CA ILE A 249 11.87 14.96 6.94
C ILE A 249 12.58 14.45 8.20
N ALA A 250 13.67 15.10 8.58
CA ALA A 250 14.43 14.75 9.79
C ALA A 250 13.55 14.72 11.07
N ALA A 251 12.64 15.69 11.20
CA ALA A 251 11.67 15.77 12.29
C ALA A 251 10.70 14.56 12.34
N GLY A 252 10.48 13.88 11.21
CA GLY A 252 9.52 12.77 11.04
C GLY A 252 8.05 13.23 11.07
N TRP A 253 7.72 14.11 12.01
CA TRP A 253 6.36 14.49 12.38
C TRP A 253 6.25 16.02 12.48
N ARG A 254 5.04 16.56 12.34
CA ARG A 254 4.78 18.00 12.46
C ARG A 254 3.70 18.29 13.50
N GLU A 255 3.80 19.47 14.12
CA GLU A 255 2.66 20.11 14.80
C GLU A 255 1.50 20.33 13.83
N TRP A 256 0.28 20.48 14.36
CA TRP A 256 -0.89 20.79 13.55
C TRP A 256 -0.80 22.20 12.95
N SER A 257 -0.51 23.19 13.82
CA SER A 257 -0.22 24.58 13.47
C SER A 257 0.55 25.25 14.61
N SER A 258 1.25 26.35 14.34
CA SER A 258 2.02 27.04 15.40
C SER A 258 1.14 27.78 16.42
N SER A 259 -0.14 28.02 16.10
CA SER A 259 -1.14 28.59 17.02
C SER A 259 -1.87 27.54 17.85
N ASP A 260 -1.91 26.31 17.36
CA ASP A 260 -2.57 25.16 17.97
C ASP A 260 -1.77 23.91 17.58
N PRO A 261 -0.72 23.54 18.35
CA PRO A 261 0.19 22.46 17.96
C PRO A 261 -0.43 21.07 18.05
N ASN A 262 -1.39 20.87 18.97
CA ASN A 262 -2.01 19.58 19.31
C ASN A 262 -1.00 18.46 19.65
N THR A 263 0.11 18.77 20.34
CA THR A 263 1.22 17.82 20.61
C THR A 263 1.33 17.28 22.04
N GLU A 264 0.41 17.66 22.95
CA GLU A 264 0.54 17.36 24.39
C GLU A 264 0.25 15.88 24.73
N TYR A 265 -0.76 15.28 24.09
CA TYR A 265 -1.26 13.92 24.39
C TYR A 265 -1.06 12.93 23.22
N VAL A 266 -0.24 13.30 22.24
CA VAL A 266 -0.01 12.48 21.05
C VAL A 266 0.87 11.27 21.35
N TYR A 267 0.66 10.20 20.58
CA TYR A 267 1.58 9.08 20.55
C TYR A 267 2.02 8.79 19.11
N TYR A 268 3.19 9.31 18.75
CA TYR A 268 3.82 9.12 17.46
C TYR A 268 5.03 8.20 17.58
N GLY A 269 4.81 6.92 17.30
CA GLY A 269 5.79 5.85 17.49
C GLY A 269 6.51 5.45 16.20
N GLU A 270 7.80 5.20 16.31
CA GLU A 270 8.58 4.52 15.27
C GLU A 270 9.30 3.31 15.85
N TYR A 271 9.18 2.14 15.20
CA TYR A 271 9.84 0.90 15.65
C TYR A 271 10.56 0.17 14.52
N SER A 272 11.87 -0.06 14.67
CA SER A 272 12.66 -0.89 13.73
C SER A 272 12.50 -0.52 12.23
N ASN A 273 12.23 0.75 11.94
CA ASN A 273 12.12 1.25 10.56
C ASN A 273 13.50 1.33 9.90
N THR A 274 13.55 1.12 8.59
CA THR A 274 14.77 1.17 7.76
C THR A 274 14.66 2.24 6.67
N GLY A 275 15.71 2.43 5.86
CA GLY A 275 15.73 3.42 4.78
C GLY A 275 16.26 4.81 5.18
N ALA A 276 16.43 5.68 4.19
CA ALA A 276 17.09 6.97 4.36
C ALA A 276 16.31 7.96 5.27
N GLY A 277 14.99 7.81 5.34
CA GLY A 277 14.08 8.58 6.20
C GLY A 277 13.84 7.98 7.59
N ALA A 278 14.48 6.86 7.93
CA ALA A 278 14.36 6.20 9.24
C ALA A 278 14.82 7.10 10.41
N TRP A 279 14.50 6.67 11.63
CA TRP A 279 14.79 7.42 12.85
C TRP A 279 16.26 7.84 12.95
N LYS A 280 16.48 9.13 13.18
CA LYS A 280 17.78 9.78 13.37
C LYS A 280 17.66 10.85 14.47
N SER A 281 18.79 11.34 14.97
CA SER A 281 18.82 12.56 15.78
C SER A 281 18.13 13.71 15.05
N GLY A 282 17.25 14.45 15.72
CA GLY A 282 16.49 15.57 15.12
C GLY A 282 15.02 15.27 14.81
N ARG A 283 14.49 14.11 15.24
CA ARG A 283 13.05 13.87 15.33
C ARG A 283 12.36 14.88 16.25
N ALA A 284 11.07 15.13 16.00
CA ALA A 284 10.25 16.01 16.82
C ALA A 284 10.24 15.55 18.29
N SER A 285 10.22 16.49 19.24
CA SER A 285 10.32 16.19 20.68
C SER A 285 9.15 15.38 21.25
N PHE A 286 8.01 15.38 20.55
CA PHE A 286 6.82 14.59 20.87
C PHE A 286 6.77 13.23 20.13
N ALA A 287 7.81 12.86 19.38
CA ALA A 287 7.94 11.55 18.75
C ALA A 287 8.67 10.56 19.68
N THR A 288 8.27 9.29 19.61
CA THR A 288 8.79 8.20 20.46
C THR A 288 9.52 7.16 19.61
N LEU A 289 10.81 6.95 19.87
CA LEU A 289 11.50 5.74 19.41
C LEU A 289 11.07 4.58 20.30
N MET A 290 10.33 3.64 19.74
CA MET A 290 9.74 2.52 20.47
C MET A 290 10.79 1.43 20.75
N THR A 291 10.60 0.68 21.84
CA THR A 291 11.42 -0.50 22.20
C THR A 291 10.77 -1.84 21.82
N SER A 292 9.49 -1.84 21.48
CA SER A 292 8.72 -3.01 21.03
C SER A 292 7.63 -2.58 20.02
N PRO A 293 7.22 -3.46 19.07
CA PRO A 293 6.13 -3.18 18.15
C PRO A 293 4.76 -3.24 18.86
N VAL A 294 3.73 -2.66 18.23
CA VAL A 294 2.32 -2.91 18.60
C VAL A 294 1.82 -4.16 17.87
N SER A 295 1.03 -5.00 18.54
CA SER A 295 0.45 -6.19 17.90
C SER A 295 -0.84 -5.86 17.13
N ILE A 296 -1.09 -6.56 16.01
CA ILE A 296 -2.35 -6.42 15.25
C ILE A 296 -3.59 -6.72 16.11
N THR A 297 -3.47 -7.64 17.08
CA THR A 297 -4.52 -7.94 18.06
C THR A 297 -4.77 -6.79 19.03
N THR A 298 -3.76 -6.01 19.41
CA THR A 298 -3.93 -4.77 20.20
C THR A 298 -4.72 -3.72 19.42
N VAL A 299 -4.45 -3.60 18.11
CA VAL A 299 -5.03 -2.58 17.23
C VAL A 299 -6.46 -2.91 16.82
N LEU A 300 -6.71 -4.16 16.40
CA LEU A 300 -7.98 -4.58 15.80
C LEU A 300 -8.87 -5.43 16.74
N GLY A 301 -8.31 -5.99 17.81
CA GLY A 301 -8.98 -6.89 18.77
C GLY A 301 -8.97 -8.37 18.35
N SER A 302 -9.10 -8.65 17.06
CA SER A 302 -9.00 -10.01 16.48
C SER A 302 -8.60 -9.92 15.00
N THR A 303 -7.95 -10.97 14.50
CA THR A 303 -7.65 -11.17 13.07
C THR A 303 -8.62 -12.14 12.37
N SER A 304 -9.58 -12.74 13.09
CA SER A 304 -10.44 -13.83 12.57
C SER A 304 -11.36 -13.46 11.39
N TRP A 305 -11.50 -12.17 11.10
CA TRP A 305 -12.26 -11.62 9.97
C TRP A 305 -11.36 -11.23 8.79
N ILE A 306 -10.04 -11.14 9.03
CA ILE A 306 -9.03 -10.80 8.04
C ILE A 306 -8.71 -12.05 7.22
N ASP A 307 -8.48 -11.86 5.93
CA ASP A 307 -7.98 -12.87 5.02
C ASP A 307 -6.49 -13.13 5.28
N SER A 308 -6.17 -14.29 5.85
CA SER A 308 -4.80 -14.64 6.23
C SER A 308 -3.81 -14.70 5.06
N ALA A 309 -4.29 -14.83 3.81
CA ALA A 309 -3.44 -14.82 2.63
C ALA A 309 -2.74 -13.45 2.40
N TYR A 310 -3.25 -12.39 3.04
CA TYR A 310 -2.68 -11.04 3.03
C TYR A 310 -1.98 -10.64 4.32
N LEU A 311 -1.92 -11.52 5.33
CA LEU A 311 -1.12 -11.33 6.55
C LEU A 311 0.28 -11.98 6.44
N THR A 312 0.67 -12.39 5.24
CA THR A 312 1.96 -13.04 4.96
C THR A 312 2.63 -12.38 3.75
N THR A 313 3.65 -11.56 4.02
CA THR A 313 4.65 -11.20 3.02
C THR A 313 5.54 -12.41 2.74
N ASP A 314 5.11 -13.25 1.79
CA ASP A 314 6.06 -14.06 1.02
C ASP A 314 7.13 -13.10 0.50
N THR A 315 8.36 -13.22 0.99
CA THR A 315 9.47 -12.32 0.61
C THR A 315 10.07 -12.76 -0.73
N SER A 316 9.18 -12.99 -1.70
CA SER A 316 9.46 -13.57 -3.01
C SER A 316 8.48 -13.02 -4.04
N THR A 317 8.71 -11.79 -4.50
CA THR A 317 8.12 -11.30 -5.76
C THR A 317 9.17 -10.61 -6.61
N SER A 318 9.65 -11.37 -7.60
CA SER A 318 10.03 -10.94 -8.95
C SER A 318 9.98 -9.44 -9.27
N SER A 319 11.15 -8.81 -9.35
CA SER A 319 11.33 -7.54 -10.07
C SER A 319 11.41 -7.79 -11.58
N SER A 320 10.27 -7.94 -12.24
CA SER A 320 10.17 -7.99 -13.70
C SER A 320 10.23 -6.57 -14.29
N SER A 321 11.42 -6.14 -14.71
CA SER A 321 11.63 -4.87 -15.41
C SER A 321 11.73 -5.08 -16.93
N SER A 322 10.68 -4.71 -17.65
CA SER A 322 10.66 -4.63 -19.11
C SER A 322 11.60 -3.55 -19.63
N SER A 323 12.60 -3.92 -20.41
CA SER A 323 13.54 -3.00 -21.05
C SER A 323 12.98 -2.41 -22.36
N SER A 324 12.66 -1.12 -22.37
CA SER A 324 12.40 -0.36 -23.60
C SER A 324 13.71 0.10 -24.23
N SER A 325 14.07 -0.51 -25.36
CA SER A 325 15.29 -0.19 -26.11
C SER A 325 15.12 1.05 -26.99
N SER A 326 15.87 2.12 -26.72
CA SER A 326 16.02 3.26 -27.63
C SER A 326 17.07 2.94 -28.70
N SER A 327 16.66 2.96 -29.97
CA SER A 327 17.53 2.77 -31.12
C SER A 327 18.23 4.06 -31.52
N SER A 328 19.57 4.08 -31.46
CA SER A 328 20.39 5.09 -32.14
C SER A 328 21.38 4.39 -33.07
N SER A 329 21.26 4.67 -34.37
CA SER A 329 22.03 4.03 -35.43
C SER A 329 23.44 4.60 -35.53
N SER A 330 24.44 3.73 -35.44
CA SER A 330 25.79 3.98 -35.96
C SER A 330 26.36 2.66 -36.53
N SER A 331 27.24 2.78 -37.53
CA SER A 331 27.50 1.74 -38.52
C SER A 331 28.83 0.99 -38.34
N SER A 332 28.97 -0.09 -39.11
CA SER A 332 30.22 -0.73 -39.56
C SER A 332 31.00 -1.69 -38.62
N SER A 333 30.80 -3.00 -38.89
CA SER A 333 31.81 -4.04 -39.22
C SER A 333 32.82 -4.61 -38.20
N SER A 334 32.85 -5.97 -38.17
CA SER A 334 33.98 -6.90 -37.88
C SER A 334 34.62 -6.89 -36.47
N SER A 335 35.15 -8.00 -35.92
CA SER A 335 35.07 -9.44 -36.26
C SER A 335 35.49 -10.31 -35.05
N SER A 336 35.22 -11.61 -35.15
CA SER A 336 35.34 -12.69 -34.15
C SER A 336 36.68 -12.96 -33.43
N SER A 337 36.57 -13.73 -32.32
CA SER A 337 37.44 -14.86 -31.88
C SER A 337 38.34 -14.67 -30.64
N GLY A 338 38.41 -15.73 -29.81
CA GLY A 338 39.59 -16.08 -28.99
C GLY A 338 39.44 -15.95 -27.47
N GLY A 339 39.48 -17.08 -26.75
CA GLY A 339 39.59 -17.10 -25.27
C GLY A 339 41.00 -17.48 -24.80
N SER A 340 41.45 -16.92 -23.67
CA SER A 340 42.63 -17.39 -22.92
C SER A 340 42.69 -16.81 -21.50
N GLY A 341 43.00 -17.66 -20.52
CA GLY A 341 43.76 -17.33 -19.31
C GLY A 341 43.37 -16.10 -18.49
N CYS A 342 42.08 -15.84 -18.25
CA CYS A 342 41.68 -14.64 -17.51
C CYS A 342 41.68 -14.88 -15.99
N THR A 343 42.29 -13.96 -15.23
CA THR A 343 42.44 -14.03 -13.76
C THR A 343 41.91 -12.76 -13.10
N THR A 344 41.24 -12.90 -11.96
CA THR A 344 40.70 -11.80 -11.17
C THR A 344 41.71 -11.32 -10.12
N ALA A 345 41.97 -10.01 -10.07
CA ALA A 345 42.83 -9.40 -9.07
C ALA A 345 42.24 -9.54 -7.64
N LYS A 346 43.08 -9.42 -6.61
CA LYS A 346 42.64 -9.44 -5.20
C LYS A 346 41.57 -8.36 -4.98
N TRP A 347 40.55 -8.72 -4.20
CA TRP A 347 39.28 -7.99 -4.00
C TRP A 347 38.32 -7.94 -5.20
N GLY A 348 38.66 -8.54 -6.35
CA GLY A 348 37.74 -8.71 -7.47
C GLY A 348 36.77 -9.89 -7.29
N GLN A 349 35.67 -9.89 -8.02
CA GLN A 349 34.68 -10.98 -8.03
C GLN A 349 35.19 -12.18 -8.84
N CYS A 350 35.06 -13.38 -8.28
CA CYS A 350 35.51 -14.65 -8.85
C CYS A 350 34.43 -15.74 -8.86
N GLY A 351 33.20 -15.42 -8.44
CA GLY A 351 32.10 -16.37 -8.44
C GLY A 351 30.78 -15.73 -8.05
N GLY A 352 29.72 -16.53 -8.11
CA GLY A 352 28.33 -16.12 -7.92
C GLY A 352 27.43 -16.62 -9.05
N SER A 353 26.16 -16.86 -8.74
CA SER A 353 25.13 -17.26 -9.69
C SER A 353 24.97 -16.19 -10.77
N GLY A 354 25.15 -16.59 -12.03
CA GLY A 354 25.15 -15.70 -13.19
C GLY A 354 26.48 -14.97 -13.46
N PHE A 355 27.53 -15.16 -12.65
CA PHE A 355 28.84 -14.56 -12.91
C PHE A 355 29.55 -15.24 -14.09
N THR A 356 29.86 -14.48 -15.13
CA THR A 356 30.54 -14.93 -16.36
C THR A 356 31.99 -14.45 -16.49
N GLY A 357 32.50 -13.75 -15.47
CA GLY A 357 33.87 -13.27 -15.42
C GLY A 357 34.86 -14.35 -14.95
N CYS A 358 36.09 -13.91 -14.65
CA CYS A 358 37.20 -14.80 -14.34
C CYS A 358 37.05 -15.43 -12.95
N THR A 359 36.98 -16.76 -12.88
CA THR A 359 36.79 -17.49 -11.63
C THR A 359 38.09 -17.86 -10.91
N THR A 360 39.22 -17.70 -11.58
CA THR A 360 40.56 -17.93 -11.00
C THR A 360 41.11 -16.62 -10.46
N CYS A 361 41.53 -16.61 -9.20
CA CYS A 361 42.14 -15.44 -8.57
C CYS A 361 43.63 -15.29 -8.91
N GLU A 362 44.17 -14.08 -8.78
CA GLU A 362 45.60 -13.84 -8.92
C GLU A 362 46.42 -14.54 -7.83
N ALA A 363 47.67 -14.89 -8.17
CA ALA A 363 48.53 -15.71 -7.33
C ALA A 363 48.74 -15.09 -5.93
N GLY A 364 48.43 -15.87 -4.90
CA GLY A 364 48.46 -15.41 -3.50
C GLY A 364 47.10 -14.94 -2.95
N SER A 365 46.02 -15.06 -3.72
CA SER A 365 44.64 -14.86 -3.25
C SER A 365 43.74 -16.04 -3.61
N THR A 366 42.68 -16.27 -2.84
CA THR A 366 41.75 -17.41 -3.00
C THR A 366 40.32 -16.94 -3.17
N CYS A 367 39.57 -17.58 -4.09
CA CYS A 367 38.17 -17.26 -4.31
C CYS A 367 37.34 -17.71 -3.10
N THR A 368 36.86 -16.75 -2.32
CA THR A 368 36.12 -16.97 -1.08
C THR A 368 34.64 -16.68 -1.31
N TYR A 369 33.80 -17.66 -1.02
CA TYR A 369 32.35 -17.52 -1.10
C TYR A 369 31.84 -16.51 -0.06
N SER A 370 30.97 -15.60 -0.48
CA SER A 370 30.29 -14.62 0.40
C SER A 370 28.78 -14.86 0.42
N ASN A 371 28.16 -15.01 -0.75
CA ASN A 371 26.76 -15.40 -0.91
C ASN A 371 26.52 -16.01 -2.31
N ASP A 372 25.31 -16.51 -2.54
CA ASP A 372 24.93 -17.22 -3.78
C ASP A 372 25.20 -16.43 -5.08
N PHE A 373 25.29 -15.09 -5.02
CA PHE A 373 25.54 -14.21 -6.17
C PHE A 373 26.93 -13.58 -6.17
N TYR A 374 27.75 -13.82 -5.15
CA TYR A 374 29.04 -13.16 -4.99
C TYR A 374 30.09 -14.01 -4.25
N SER A 375 31.24 -14.21 -4.88
CA SER A 375 32.47 -14.72 -4.28
C SER A 375 33.63 -13.83 -4.69
N GLN A 376 34.60 -13.60 -3.80
CA GLN A 376 35.65 -12.57 -3.96
C GLN A 376 37.04 -13.17 -3.75
N CYS A 377 38.03 -12.69 -4.49
CA CYS A 377 39.44 -13.04 -4.27
C CYS A 377 39.97 -12.36 -3.01
N LEU A 378 40.38 -13.14 -2.00
CA LEU A 378 40.91 -12.65 -0.71
C LEU A 378 42.34 -13.14 -0.48
#